data_AF-A0A926PX42-F1
#
_entry.id   AF-A0A926PX42-F1
#
_cell.length_a   1.000
_cell.length_b   1.000
_cell.length_c   1.000
_cell.angle_alpha   90.00
_cell.angle_beta   90.00
_cell.angle_gamma   90.00
#
_symmetry.space_group_name_H-M   'P 1'
#
loop_
_entity.id
_entity.type
_entity.pdbx_description
1 polymer ?
#
loop_
_entity_poly.entity_id
_entity_poly.type
_entity_poly.pdbx_seq_one_letter_code
_entity_poly.pdbx_strand_id
1 'polypeptide(L)'
;MQITVHLSGFTPRLMKPSEQQRLLSYRLGITNVVARPTTRADELSVEEYREGGRLLALKVARLRPRWLAVVGVTAYRAAFGDRKAQVGPQERVIGDARVWVLPNPSGLNAHWTAASMAEEFARLREAAAQA
;
A
#
# COMPACT_ATOMS: atom_id res chain seq x y z
N MET A 1 -0.54 -9.12 5.73
CA MET A 1 -0.67 -8.74 4.30
C MET A 1 -1.32 -9.82 3.46
N GLN A 2 -0.75 -11.04 3.35
CA GLN A 2 -1.28 -12.07 2.44
C GLN A 2 -2.73 -12.51 2.75
N ILE A 3 -3.08 -12.64 4.04
CA ILE A 3 -4.44 -12.95 4.47
C ILE A 3 -5.42 -11.85 4.02
N THR A 4 -5.09 -10.59 4.24
CA THR A 4 -5.92 -9.43 3.86
C THR A 4 -6.14 -9.34 2.35
N VAL A 5 -5.09 -9.52 1.56
CA VAL A 5 -5.18 -9.51 0.08
C VAL A 5 -6.07 -10.64 -0.44
N HIS A 6 -6.03 -11.82 0.20
CA HIS A 6 -6.92 -12.90 -0.15
C HIS A 6 -8.37 -12.60 0.24
N LEU A 7 -8.61 -12.21 1.49
CA LEU A 7 -9.95 -11.92 2.01
C LEU A 7 -10.64 -10.78 1.25
N SER A 8 -9.87 -9.83 0.71
CA SER A 8 -10.41 -8.73 -0.09
C SER A 8 -10.74 -9.11 -1.54
N GLY A 9 -10.51 -10.37 -1.92
CA GLY A 9 -10.79 -10.89 -3.26
C GLY A 9 -9.83 -10.42 -4.35
N PHE A 10 -8.63 -9.94 -4.00
CA PHE A 10 -7.56 -9.67 -4.98
C PHE A 10 -6.91 -10.96 -5.49
N THR A 11 -6.92 -12.02 -4.67
CA THR A 11 -6.43 -13.35 -5.07
C THR A 11 -7.48 -14.42 -4.77
N PRO A 12 -7.65 -15.42 -5.65
CA PRO A 12 -8.70 -16.44 -5.51
C PRO A 12 -8.43 -17.43 -4.36
N ARG A 13 -7.21 -17.45 -3.82
CA ARG A 13 -6.79 -18.26 -2.68
C ARG A 13 -5.73 -17.55 -1.86
N LEU A 14 -5.50 -18.03 -0.63
CA LEU A 14 -4.37 -17.64 0.18
C LEU A 14 -3.06 -18.09 -0.49
N MET A 15 -2.14 -17.15 -0.71
CA MET A 15 -0.84 -17.42 -1.30
C MET A 15 0.24 -17.47 -0.24
N LYS A 16 1.25 -18.32 -0.43
CA LYS A 16 2.43 -18.40 0.44
C LYS A 16 3.38 -17.22 0.15
N PRO A 17 4.26 -16.80 1.09
CA PRO A 17 5.24 -15.74 0.83
C PRO A 17 6.12 -16.00 -0.39
N SER A 18 6.53 -17.26 -0.59
CA SER A 18 7.32 -17.68 -1.75
C SER A 18 6.60 -17.54 -3.09
N GLU A 19 5.27 -17.41 -3.09
CA GLU A 19 4.45 -17.26 -4.29
C GLU A 19 4.28 -15.79 -4.73
N GLN A 20 4.98 -14.84 -4.10
CA GLN A 20 4.80 -13.41 -4.36
C GLN A 20 4.92 -13.03 -5.85
N GLN A 21 5.81 -13.69 -6.61
CA GLN A 21 5.95 -13.46 -8.05
C GLN A 21 4.66 -13.72 -8.85
N ARG A 22 3.78 -14.60 -8.35
CA ARG A 22 2.50 -14.91 -9.00
C ARG A 22 1.52 -13.75 -8.96
N LEU A 23 1.70 -12.77 -8.07
CA LEU A 23 0.86 -11.56 -8.02
C LEU A 23 0.83 -10.83 -9.37
N LEU A 24 1.93 -10.89 -10.13
CA LEU A 24 2.00 -10.28 -11.46
C LEU A 24 0.98 -10.88 -12.45
N SER A 25 0.66 -12.18 -12.32
CA SER A 25 -0.40 -12.83 -13.13
C SER A 25 -1.81 -12.30 -12.80
N TYR A 26 -1.98 -11.75 -11.59
CA TYR A 26 -3.20 -11.05 -11.16
C TYR A 26 -3.14 -9.54 -11.44
N ARG A 27 -2.14 -9.07 -12.19
CA ARG A 27 -1.85 -7.64 -12.44
C ARG A 27 -1.60 -6.83 -11.17
N LEU A 28 -1.09 -7.48 -10.13
CA LEU A 28 -0.73 -6.86 -8.84
C LEU A 28 0.79 -6.78 -8.70
N GLY A 29 1.28 -5.59 -8.35
CA GLY A 29 2.68 -5.36 -7.97
C GLY A 29 2.80 -5.10 -6.47
N ILE A 30 3.89 -5.58 -5.86
CA ILE A 30 4.25 -5.24 -4.47
C ILE A 30 5.65 -4.64 -4.46
N THR A 31 5.81 -3.53 -3.76
CA THR A 31 7.11 -2.89 -3.53
C THR A 31 7.15 -2.27 -2.12
N ASN A 32 8.34 -2.12 -1.57
CA ASN A 32 8.54 -1.44 -0.30
C ASN A 32 8.81 0.04 -0.54
N VAL A 33 8.24 0.90 0.31
CA VAL A 33 8.51 2.36 0.30
C VAL A 33 9.95 2.63 0.68
N VAL A 34 10.48 1.93 1.67
CA VAL A 34 11.88 2.02 2.10
C VAL A 34 12.59 0.68 1.85
N ALA A 35 13.76 0.73 1.24
CA ALA A 35 14.51 -0.46 0.83
C ALA A 35 15.29 -1.13 1.97
N ARG A 36 15.58 -0.40 3.05
CA ARG A 36 16.31 -0.91 4.20
C ARG A 36 15.41 -1.85 5.03
N PRO A 37 15.84 -3.09 5.32
CA PRO A 37 15.14 -3.92 6.28
C PRO A 37 15.30 -3.30 7.67
N THR A 38 14.18 -2.90 8.28
CA THR A 38 14.11 -2.53 9.70
C THR A 38 13.14 -3.45 10.40
N THR A 39 13.44 -3.80 11.65
CA THR A 39 12.60 -4.68 12.46
C THR A 39 11.25 -4.02 12.75
N ARG A 40 11.21 -2.67 12.73
CA ARG A 40 10.01 -1.88 12.96
C ARG A 40 9.97 -0.63 12.06
N ALA A 41 8.76 -0.20 11.71
CA ALA A 41 8.53 0.97 10.85
C ALA A 41 8.81 2.31 11.56
N ASP A 42 8.88 2.31 12.89
CA ASP A 42 9.19 3.46 13.77
C ASP A 42 10.71 3.74 13.89
N GLU A 43 11.56 2.84 13.41
CA GLU A 43 13.03 3.03 13.35
C GLU A 43 13.51 3.81 12.10
N LEU A 44 12.59 4.14 11.20
CA LEU A 44 12.89 4.87 9.97
C LEU A 44 12.71 6.38 10.20
N SER A 45 13.74 7.14 9.87
CA SER A 45 13.71 8.60 9.91
C SER A 45 12.70 9.16 8.90
N VAL A 46 12.22 10.38 9.14
CA VAL A 46 11.33 11.08 8.21
C VAL A 46 12.02 11.29 6.86
N GLU A 47 13.33 11.49 6.87
CA GLU A 47 14.20 11.65 5.71
C GLU A 47 14.25 10.36 4.87
N GLU A 48 14.40 9.19 5.51
CA GLU A 48 14.33 7.89 4.83
C GLU A 48 12.97 7.67 4.18
N TYR A 49 11.88 8.05 4.85
CA TYR A 49 10.53 7.98 4.26
C TYR A 49 10.37 8.91 3.06
N ARG A 50 10.86 10.14 3.14
CA ARG A 50 10.80 11.11 2.03
C ARG A 50 11.57 10.61 0.81
N GLU A 51 12.77 10.10 1.02
CA GLU A 51 13.56 9.53 -0.07
C GLU A 51 12.89 8.27 -0.65
N GLY A 52 12.34 7.41 0.21
CA GLY A 52 11.53 6.27 -0.20
C GLY A 52 10.31 6.68 -1.04
N GLY A 53 9.61 7.73 -0.64
CA GLY A 53 8.50 8.34 -1.39
C GLY A 53 8.92 8.86 -2.76
N ARG A 54 10.08 9.52 -2.84
CA ARG A 54 10.66 10.00 -4.12
C ARG A 54 10.99 8.84 -5.05
N LEU A 55 11.65 7.80 -4.56
CA LEU A 55 11.98 6.60 -5.34
C LEU A 55 10.72 5.84 -5.77
N LEU A 56 9.69 5.78 -4.92
CA LEU A 56 8.40 5.20 -5.25
C LEU A 56 7.71 5.98 -6.36
N ALA A 57 7.72 7.31 -6.31
CA ALA A 57 7.16 8.15 -7.36
C ALA A 57 7.83 7.91 -8.72
N LEU A 58 9.16 7.74 -8.76
CA LEU A 58 9.88 7.38 -9.98
C LEU A 58 9.46 6.01 -10.53
N LYS A 59 9.29 5.00 -9.65
CA LYS A 59 8.78 3.67 -10.06
C LYS A 59 7.36 3.76 -10.63
N VAL A 60 6.49 4.53 -9.98
CA VAL A 60 5.10 4.72 -10.43
C VAL A 60 5.06 5.43 -11.78
N ALA A 61 5.85 6.48 -11.97
CA ALA A 61 5.96 7.17 -13.26
C ALA A 61 6.44 6.24 -14.38
N ARG A 62 7.38 5.33 -14.08
CA ARG A 62 7.90 4.34 -15.05
C ARG A 62 6.90 3.23 -15.37
N LEU A 63 6.26 2.66 -14.34
CA LEU A 63 5.41 1.48 -14.49
C LEU A 63 3.94 1.83 -14.81
N ARG A 64 3.56 3.10 -14.61
CA ARG A 64 2.23 3.67 -14.85
C ARG A 64 1.08 2.77 -14.35
N PRO A 65 1.09 2.33 -13.07
CA PRO A 65 -0.03 1.59 -12.54
C PRO A 65 -1.26 2.49 -12.47
N ARG A 66 -2.45 1.89 -12.54
CA ARG A 66 -3.71 2.65 -12.42
C ARG A 66 -3.93 3.16 -10.99
N TRP A 67 -3.52 2.36 -10.01
CA TRP A 67 -3.62 2.66 -8.59
C TRP A 67 -2.28 2.40 -7.89
N LEU A 68 -1.89 3.30 -6.99
CA LEU A 68 -0.86 3.09 -5.99
C LEU A 68 -1.54 2.94 -4.63
N ALA A 69 -1.38 1.78 -4.00
CA ALA A 69 -1.83 1.53 -2.65
C ALA A 69 -0.67 1.60 -1.65
N VAL A 70 -0.72 2.52 -0.69
CA VAL A 70 0.29 2.64 0.37
C VAL A 70 -0.28 2.12 1.68
N VAL A 71 0.31 1.05 2.19
CA VAL A 71 -0.13 0.41 3.43
C VAL A 71 0.51 1.12 4.62
N GLY A 72 -0.32 1.77 5.42
CA GLY A 72 0.08 2.52 6.61
C GLY A 72 -0.01 4.02 6.39
N VAL A 73 -0.97 4.66 7.07
CA VAL A 73 -1.18 6.11 6.99
C VAL A 73 0.08 6.88 7.43
N THR A 74 0.73 6.49 8.52
CA THR A 74 1.93 7.19 9.01
C THR A 74 3.08 7.17 7.99
N ALA A 75 3.31 6.03 7.35
CA ALA A 75 4.32 5.90 6.30
C ALA A 75 3.99 6.79 5.09
N TYR A 76 2.71 6.83 4.68
CA TYR A 76 2.25 7.73 3.62
C TYR A 76 2.47 9.21 3.99
N ARG A 77 2.05 9.62 5.18
CA ARG A 77 2.20 11.01 5.66
C ARG A 77 3.67 11.44 5.67
N ALA A 78 4.56 10.57 6.15
CA ALA A 78 6.00 10.82 6.17
C ALA A 78 6.60 10.88 4.76
N ALA A 79 6.26 9.92 3.90
CA ALA A 79 6.82 9.82 2.55
C ALA A 79 6.39 10.96 1.62
N PHE A 80 5.16 11.46 1.76
CA PHE A 80 4.58 12.43 0.84
C PHE A 80 4.33 13.82 1.44
N GLY A 81 4.66 13.99 2.72
CA GLY A 81 4.50 15.26 3.44
C GLY A 81 3.04 15.67 3.69
N ASP A 82 2.10 14.73 3.55
CA ASP A 82 0.67 14.98 3.71
C ASP A 82 0.23 14.68 5.14
N ARG A 83 0.25 15.68 6.02
CA ARG A 83 -0.06 15.49 7.45
C ARG A 83 -1.52 15.12 7.72
N LYS A 84 -2.44 15.40 6.79
CA LYS A 84 -3.88 15.25 6.98
C LYS A 84 -4.44 13.98 6.34
N ALA A 85 -3.64 13.25 5.56
CA ALA A 85 -4.05 12.01 4.89
C ALA A 85 -4.74 11.03 5.85
N GLN A 86 -5.82 10.42 5.39
CA GLN A 86 -6.59 9.41 6.12
C GLN A 86 -6.59 8.09 5.33
N VAL A 87 -7.01 6.99 5.96
CA VAL A 87 -7.26 5.74 5.23
C VAL A 87 -8.36 5.96 4.19
N GLY A 88 -8.16 5.44 2.97
CA GLY A 88 -9.08 5.64 1.85
C GLY A 88 -8.42 6.20 0.58
N PRO A 89 -9.24 6.56 -0.43
CA PRO A 89 -8.76 7.23 -1.63
C PRO A 89 -8.24 8.64 -1.29
N GLN A 90 -7.16 9.06 -1.94
CA GLN A 90 -6.59 10.39 -1.78
C GLN A 90 -6.84 11.24 -3.02
N GLU A 91 -6.94 12.56 -2.84
CA GLU A 91 -6.99 13.53 -3.94
C GLU A 91 -5.67 13.60 -4.71
N ARG A 92 -4.54 13.31 -4.03
CA ARG A 92 -3.22 13.29 -4.65
C ARG A 92 -3.12 12.18 -5.69
N VAL A 93 -2.54 12.52 -6.83
CA VAL A 93 -2.03 11.57 -7.83
C VAL A 93 -0.50 11.55 -7.80
N ILE A 94 0.09 10.41 -8.16
CA ILE A 94 1.54 10.24 -8.30
C ILE A 94 1.80 9.77 -9.73
N GLY A 95 2.37 10.66 -10.56
CA GLY A 95 2.29 10.50 -12.01
C GLY A 95 0.82 10.43 -12.42
N ASP A 96 0.45 9.39 -13.17
CA ASP A 96 -0.94 9.13 -13.57
C ASP A 96 -1.70 8.21 -12.58
N ALA A 97 -1.02 7.70 -11.56
CA ALA A 97 -1.61 6.74 -10.63
C ALA A 97 -2.45 7.45 -9.57
N ARG A 98 -3.69 6.98 -9.40
CA ARG A 98 -4.54 7.36 -8.26
C ARG A 98 -4.00 6.73 -6.99
N VAL A 99 -4.11 7.42 -5.86
CA VAL A 99 -3.52 6.96 -4.59
C VAL A 99 -4.59 6.49 -3.63
N TRP A 100 -4.33 5.36 -2.97
CA TRP A 100 -5.14 4.84 -1.88
C TRP A 100 -4.26 4.54 -0.67
N VAL A 101 -4.66 5.01 0.50
CA VAL A 101 -3.99 4.71 1.77
C VAL A 101 -4.74 3.57 2.44
N LEU A 102 -4.05 2.45 2.65
CA LEU A 102 -4.61 1.26 3.30
C LEU A 102 -4.15 1.18 4.76
N PRO A 103 -4.94 0.56 5.66
CA PRO A 103 -4.50 0.32 7.03
C PRO A 103 -3.33 -0.68 7.08
N ASN A 104 -2.44 -0.54 8.06
CA ASN A 104 -1.32 -1.46 8.30
C ASN A 104 -1.48 -2.12 9.68
N PRO A 105 -1.27 -3.44 9.82
CA PRO A 105 -1.16 -4.08 11.13
C PRO A 105 0.18 -3.68 11.80
N SER A 106 0.21 -2.54 12.47
CA SER A 106 1.29 -2.17 13.40
C SER A 106 0.67 -1.66 14.70
N GLY A 107 1.23 -2.08 15.84
CA GLY A 107 0.62 -2.08 17.19
C GLY A 107 0.11 -0.76 17.78
N LEU A 108 0.18 0.36 17.05
CA LEU A 108 -0.40 1.64 17.45
C LEU A 108 -1.86 1.82 17.00
N ASN A 109 -2.34 1.04 16.03
CA ASN A 109 -3.74 1.10 15.57
C ASN A 109 -4.48 -0.22 15.87
N ALA A 110 -4.69 -0.50 17.16
CA ALA A 110 -5.36 -1.71 17.66
C ALA A 110 -6.82 -1.90 17.17
N HIS A 111 -7.39 -0.92 16.46
CA HIS A 111 -8.76 -0.96 15.95
C HIS A 111 -8.90 -1.74 14.62
N TRP A 112 -7.82 -1.99 13.88
CA TRP A 112 -7.90 -2.68 12.58
C TRP A 112 -7.75 -4.19 12.75
N THR A 113 -8.85 -4.90 12.58
CA THR A 113 -8.88 -6.36 12.45
C THR A 113 -8.54 -6.77 11.01
N ALA A 114 -8.11 -8.03 10.82
CA ALA A 114 -7.89 -8.59 9.48
C ALA A 114 -9.13 -8.44 8.57
N ALA A 115 -10.33 -8.53 9.12
CA ALA A 115 -11.60 -8.34 8.42
C ALA A 115 -11.79 -6.88 7.96
N SER A 116 -11.70 -5.92 8.89
CA SER A 116 -11.85 -4.48 8.56
C SER A 116 -10.79 -3.98 7.56
N MET A 117 -9.58 -4.52 7.60
CA MET A 117 -8.58 -4.24 6.57
C MET A 117 -8.98 -4.84 5.22
N ALA A 118 -9.53 -6.07 5.21
CA ALA A 118 -9.96 -6.72 3.98
C ALA A 118 -11.11 -5.97 3.30
N GLU A 119 -12.02 -5.39 4.08
CA GLU A 119 -13.08 -4.51 3.59
C GLU A 119 -12.50 -3.30 2.83
N GLU A 120 -11.51 -2.62 3.41
CA GLU A 120 -10.90 -1.46 2.76
C GLU A 120 -10.10 -1.85 1.49
N PHE A 121 -9.43 -3.00 1.51
CA PHE A 121 -8.79 -3.53 0.31
C PHE A 121 -9.84 -3.92 -0.76
N ALA A 122 -11.02 -4.40 -0.36
CA ALA A 122 -12.09 -4.76 -1.29
C ALA A 122 -12.66 -3.49 -1.97
N ARG A 123 -12.83 -2.39 -1.21
CA ARG A 123 -13.21 -1.08 -1.77
C ARG A 123 -12.22 -0.59 -2.82
N LEU A 124 -10.92 -0.72 -2.56
CA LEU A 124 -9.88 -0.42 -3.55
C LEU A 124 -10.03 -1.31 -4.81
N ARG A 125 -10.26 -2.62 -4.63
CA ARG A 125 -10.45 -3.55 -5.75
C ARG A 125 -11.63 -3.14 -6.63
N GLU A 126 -12.76 -2.79 -6.02
CA GLU A 126 -13.96 -2.33 -6.73
C GLU A 126 -13.70 -1.03 -7.50
N ALA A 127 -13.04 -0.06 -6.87
CA ALA A 127 -12.64 1.18 -7.53
C ALA A 127 -11.66 0.94 -8.69
N ALA A 128 -10.78 -0.05 -8.58
CA ALA A 128 -9.88 -0.45 -9.65
C ALA A 128 -10.60 -1.15 -10.81
N ALA A 129 -11.68 -1.89 -10.55
CA ALA A 129 -12.48 -2.54 -11.58
C ALA A 129 -13.32 -1.55 -12.41
N GLN A 130 -13.71 -0.41 -11.82
CA GLN A 130 -14.58 0.59 -12.45
C GLN A 130 -13.84 1.67 -13.27
N ALA A 131 -12.53 1.80 -13.06
CA ALA A 131 -11.71 2.78 -13.76
C ALA A 131 -11.06 2.22 -15.03
#